data_AF-A0A554JCS9-F1
#
_entry.id   AF-A0A554JCS9-F1
#
_cell.length_a   1.000
_cell.length_b   1.000
_cell.length_c   1.000
_cell.angle_alpha   90.00
_cell.angle_beta   90.00
_cell.angle_gamma   90.00
#
_symmetry.space_group_name_H-M   'P 1'
#
loop_
_entity.id
_entity.type
_entity.pdbx_description
1 polymer ?
#
loop_
_entity_poly.entity_id
_entity_poly.type
_entity_poly.pdbx_seq_one_letter_code
_entity_poly.pdbx_strand_id
1 'polypeptide(L)'
;GINIFKDTDGNQERYPFKTYTGKGLQDNKEVLKIDYSANKDPWWLRFILDEIVETAPGKYLGKVHIQVLPGTGFSLGYFKLEN
;
A
#
# COMPACT_ATOMS: atom_id res chain seq x y z
N GLY A 1 2.18 -12.45 8.72
CA GLY A 1 2.14 -11.15 8.04
C GLY A 1 1.23 -10.21 8.81
N ILE A 2 1.34 -8.90 8.60
CA ILE A 2 0.47 -7.88 9.23
C ILE A 2 -1.02 -8.03 8.84
N ASN A 3 -1.30 -8.82 7.79
CA ASN A 3 -2.62 -9.09 7.25
C ASN A 3 -3.18 -10.47 7.64
N ILE A 4 -2.54 -11.18 8.57
CA ILE A 4 -3.04 -12.45 9.10
C ILE A 4 -3.81 -12.19 10.38
N PHE A 5 -5.11 -12.45 10.34
CA PHE A 5 -6.02 -12.28 11.46
C PHE A 5 -6.37 -13.64 12.05
N LYS A 6 -6.41 -13.73 13.38
CA LYS A 6 -6.86 -14.93 14.07
C LYS A 6 -8.39 -14.89 14.18
N ASP A 7 -9.05 -15.87 13.59
CA ASP A 7 -10.50 -16.05 13.64
C ASP A 7 -10.86 -17.41 14.28
N THR A 8 -12.15 -17.67 14.48
CA THR A 8 -12.67 -18.93 15.04
C THR A 8 -12.22 -20.17 14.28
N ASP A 9 -12.02 -20.06 12.96
CA ASP A 9 -11.59 -21.15 12.06
C ASP A 9 -10.06 -21.20 11.84
N GLY A 10 -9.29 -20.39 12.57
CA GLY A 10 -7.83 -20.31 12.46
C GLY A 10 -7.33 -18.99 11.86
N ASN A 11 -6.12 -19.02 11.32
CA ASN A 11 -5.50 -17.84 10.72
C ASN A 11 -6.09 -17.58 9.33
N GLN A 12 -6.73 -16.43 9.14
CA GLN A 12 -7.22 -15.99 7.83
C GLN A 12 -6.47 -14.75 7.36
N GLU A 13 -6.03 -14.79 6.10
CA GLU A 13 -5.49 -13.60 5.43
C GLU A 13 -6.65 -12.69 5.03
N ARG A 14 -6.63 -11.43 5.47
CA ARG A 14 -7.61 -10.41 5.07
C ARG A 14 -6.91 -9.28 4.35
N TYR A 15 -7.59 -8.70 3.38
CA TYR A 15 -7.08 -7.59 2.56
C TYR A 15 -5.73 -7.91 1.89
N PRO A 16 -5.65 -8.97 1.07
CA PRO A 16 -4.40 -9.39 0.44
C PRO A 16 -3.74 -8.23 -0.32
N PHE A 17 -2.43 -8.06 -0.14
CA PHE A 17 -1.64 -7.06 -0.85
C PHE A 17 -0.31 -7.66 -1.29
N LYS A 18 0.34 -7.01 -2.24
CA LYS A 18 1.70 -7.33 -2.68
C LYS A 18 2.62 -6.17 -2.38
N THR A 19 3.86 -6.46 -2.02
CA THR A 19 4.89 -5.45 -1.85
C THR A 19 5.97 -5.60 -2.90
N TYR A 20 6.48 -4.48 -3.40
CA TYR A 20 7.61 -4.43 -4.31
C TYR A 20 8.23 -3.03 -4.29
N THR A 21 9.50 -2.92 -4.63
CA THR A 21 10.15 -1.63 -4.88
C THR A 21 9.89 -1.18 -6.31
N GLY A 22 9.74 0.14 -6.50
CA GLY A 22 9.59 0.72 -7.82
C GLY A 22 9.67 2.24 -7.78
N LYS A 23 9.63 2.89 -8.94
CA LYS A 23 9.60 4.34 -9.02
C LYS A 23 8.27 4.90 -8.49
N GLY A 24 8.34 6.01 -7.77
CA GLY A 24 7.18 6.78 -7.36
C GLY A 24 6.30 7.19 -8.55
N LEU A 25 4.99 7.32 -8.34
CA LEU A 25 4.07 7.76 -9.39
C LEU A 25 4.22 9.25 -9.71
N GLN A 26 4.64 10.05 -8.73
CA GLN A 26 4.80 11.51 -8.86
C GLN A 26 6.26 11.96 -8.91
N ASP A 27 7.17 11.10 -8.45
CA ASP A 27 8.60 11.37 -8.37
C ASP A 27 9.36 10.13 -8.84
N ASN A 28 10.51 10.30 -9.49
CA ASN A 28 11.31 9.16 -9.96
C ASN A 28 12.12 8.50 -8.81
N LYS A 29 11.72 8.69 -7.55
CA LYS A 29 12.40 8.09 -6.40
C LYS A 29 12.00 6.63 -6.27
N GLU A 30 12.93 5.81 -5.79
CA GLU A 30 12.61 4.44 -5.43
C GLU A 30 11.83 4.42 -4.12
N VAL A 31 10.67 3.76 -4.13
CA VAL A 31 9.75 3.65 -3.01
C VAL A 31 9.30 2.20 -2.83
N LEU A 32 8.97 1.83 -1.60
CA LEU A 32 8.24 0.59 -1.33
C LEU A 32 6.78 0.81 -1.69
N LYS A 33 6.24 -0.05 -2.55
CA LYS A 33 4.83 -0.04 -2.93
C LYS A 33 4.06 -1.11 -2.18
N ILE A 34 2.87 -0.77 -1.71
CA ILE A 34 1.89 -1.72 -1.18
C ILE A 34 0.69 -1.69 -2.11
N ASP A 35 0.55 -2.76 -2.90
CA ASP A 35 -0.40 -2.87 -3.99
C ASP A 35 -1.57 -3.77 -3.58
N TYR A 36 -2.76 -3.18 -3.54
CA TYR A 36 -3.99 -3.82 -3.11
C TYR A 36 -4.81 -4.40 -4.29
N SER A 37 -4.27 -4.44 -5.52
CA SER A 37 -4.98 -4.93 -6.72
C SER A 37 -5.51 -6.37 -6.63
N ALA A 38 -4.95 -7.20 -5.73
CA ALA A 38 -5.39 -8.58 -5.51
C ALA A 38 -6.69 -8.70 -4.70
N ASN A 39 -7.21 -7.60 -4.15
CA ASN A 39 -8.43 -7.60 -3.35
C ASN A 39 -9.68 -7.86 -4.21
N LYS A 40 -10.45 -8.87 -3.81
CA LYS A 40 -11.75 -9.19 -4.43
C LYS A 40 -12.90 -8.51 -3.70
N ASP A 41 -12.83 -8.48 -2.37
CA ASP A 41 -13.82 -7.90 -1.48
C ASP A 41 -13.12 -7.28 -0.25
N PRO A 42 -13.36 -6.01 0.09
CA PRO A 42 -14.17 -5.04 -0.64
C PRO A 42 -13.55 -4.62 -1.98
N TRP A 43 -14.39 -4.56 -3.01
CA TRP A 43 -13.96 -4.38 -4.40
C TRP A 43 -13.14 -3.11 -4.66
N TRP A 44 -13.38 -2.05 -3.89
CA TRP A 44 -12.74 -0.74 -4.06
C TRP A 44 -11.26 -0.73 -3.64
N LEU A 45 -10.82 -1.68 -2.82
CA LEU A 45 -9.40 -1.77 -2.42
C LEU A 45 -8.48 -2.05 -3.60
N ARG A 46 -8.98 -2.66 -4.68
CA ARG A 46 -8.17 -2.95 -5.87
C ARG A 46 -7.56 -1.71 -6.53
N PHE A 47 -8.10 -0.53 -6.23
CA PHE A 47 -7.63 0.74 -6.77
C PHE A 47 -6.64 1.44 -5.84
N ILE A 48 -6.34 0.89 -4.67
CA ILE A 48 -5.42 1.52 -3.72
C ILE A 48 -3.98 1.07 -3.97
N LEU A 49 -3.07 2.03 -3.95
CA LEU A 49 -1.63 1.82 -3.94
C LEU A 49 -1.00 2.79 -2.96
N ASP A 50 -0.28 2.25 -1.99
CA ASP A 50 0.53 3.08 -1.10
C ASP A 50 1.98 3.08 -1.57
N GLU A 51 2.62 4.24 -1.44
CA GLU A 51 4.06 4.42 -1.65
C GLU A 51 4.69 4.88 -0.35
N ILE A 52 5.74 4.19 0.09
CA ILE A 52 6.43 4.47 1.34
C ILE A 52 7.91 4.70 1.04
N VAL A 53 8.46 5.78 1.60
CA VAL A 53 9.88 6.08 1.55
C VAL A 53 10.39 6.40 2.94
N GLU A 54 11.60 5.94 3.26
CA GLU A 54 12.29 6.34 4.48
C GLU A 54 12.90 7.74 4.28
N THR A 55 12.58 8.65 5.20
CA THR A 55 13.01 10.06 5.15
C THR A 55 14.14 10.36 6.14
N ALA A 56 14.23 9.56 7.19
CA ALA A 56 15.30 9.52 8.19
C ALA A 56 15.24 8.13 8.87
N PRO A 57 16.30 7.70 9.58
CA PRO A 57 16.31 6.39 10.23
C PRO A 57 15.06 6.16 11.09
N GLY A 58 14.25 5.16 10.70
CA GLY A 58 13.01 4.80 11.39
C GLY A 58 11.81 5.73 11.16
N LYS A 59 11.92 6.72 10.26
CA LYS A 59 10.84 7.67 9.91
C LYS A 59 10.44 7.52 8.46
N TYR A 60 9.19 7.10 8.24
CA TYR A 60 8.68 6.83 6.92
C TYR A 60 7.56 7.79 6.55
N LEU A 61 7.61 8.30 5.33
CA LEU A 61 6.53 9.06 4.71
C LEU A 61 5.80 8.17 3.71
N GLY A 62 4.51 8.01 3.93
CA GLY A 62 3.59 7.29 3.07
C GLY A 62 2.76 8.24 2.22
N LYS A 63 2.42 7.82 1.00
CA LYS A 63 1.44 8.44 0.09
C LYS A 63 0.39 7.40 -0.27
N VAL A 64 -0.88 7.76 -0.18
CA VAL A 64 -2.00 6.93 -0.64
C VAL A 64 -2.41 7.39 -2.03
N HIS A 65 -2.46 6.48 -2.99
CA HIS A 65 -2.95 6.74 -4.33
C HIS A 65 -4.22 5.95 -4.62
N ILE A 66 -5.17 6.59 -5.29
CA ILE A 66 -6.30 5.94 -5.95
C ILE A 66 -5.97 5.83 -7.43
N GLN A 67 -5.73 4.62 -7.89
CA GLN A 67 -5.43 4.26 -9.27
C GLN A 67 -6.72 3.88 -10.01
N VAL A 68 -7.07 4.64 -11.05
CA VAL A 68 -8.18 4.27 -11.96
C VAL A 68 -7.70 3.22 -12.97
N LEU A 69 -6.42 3.28 -13.35
CA LEU A 69 -5.69 2.28 -14.13
C LEU A 69 -4.29 2.10 -13.52
N PRO A 70 -3.59 0.97 -13.77
CA PRO A 70 -2.22 0.79 -13.27
C PRO A 70 -1.32 1.96 -13.66
N GLY A 71 -0.72 2.63 -12.67
CA GLY A 71 0.13 3.80 -12.85
C GLY A 71 -0.58 5.12 -13.15
N THR A 72 -1.91 5.13 -13.27
CA THR A 72 -2.71 6.34 -13.55
C THR A 72 -3.76 6.56 -12.47
N GLY A 73 -3.71 7.71 -11.82
CA GLY A 73 -4.58 8.00 -10.68
C GLY A 73 -4.31 9.35 -10.05
N PHE A 74 -4.79 9.53 -8.82
CA PHE A 74 -4.51 10.72 -8.01
C PHE A 74 -4.10 10.33 -6.59
N SER A 75 -3.31 11.19 -5.96
CA SER A 75 -2.95 11.03 -4.55
C SER A 75 -4.09 11.52 -3.67
N LEU A 76 -4.54 10.65 -2.78
CA LEU A 76 -5.58 10.97 -1.80
C LEU A 76 -4.99 11.73 -0.61
N GLY A 77 -3.76 11.40 -0.20
CA GLY A 77 -3.11 12.05 0.94
C GLY A 77 -1.80 11.40 1.33
N TYR A 78 -1.26 11.90 2.44
CA TYR A 78 -0.01 11.45 3.03
C TYR A 78 -0.26 10.88 4.43
N PHE A 79 0.57 9.92 4.84
CA PHE A 79 0.61 9.38 6.20
C PHE A 79 2.05 9.23 6.65
N LYS A 80 2.27 9.05 7.95
CA LYS A 80 3.59 8.78 8.52
C LYS A 80 3.58 7.46 9.27
N LEU A 81 4.71 6.75 9.23
CA LEU A 81 4.98 5.61 10.09
C LEU A 81 6.26 5.91 10.88
N GLU A 82 6.16 5.84 12.19
CA GLU A 82 7.23 6.07 13.16
C GLU A 82 6.94 5.22 14.40
N ASN A 83 8.00 4.81 15.12
CA ASN A 83 7.90 4.10 16.41
C ASN A 83 7.88 5.07 17.58
#